data_AF-A0A7W0XCD5-F1
#
_entry.id   AF-A0A7W0XCD5-F1
#
_cell.length_a   1.000
_cell.length_b   1.000
_cell.length_c   1.000
_cell.angle_alpha   90.00
_cell.angle_beta   90.00
_cell.angle_gamma   90.00
#
_symmetry.space_group_name_H-M   'P 1'
#
loop_
_entity.id
_entity.type
_entity.pdbx_description
1 polymer ?
#
loop_
_entity_poly.entity_id
_entity_poly.type
_entity_poly.pdbx_seq_one_letter_code
_entity_poly.pdbx_strand_id
1 'polypeptide(L)'
;MPVQRFDLIIKRRKARRQLQLDWNLVLRKLDTPPCEHTFTQEAARVVCDERLHLVSPAAHGPCANCQKPYCPACHPRKCPKCDNTTG
;
A
#
# COMPACT_ATOMS: atom_id res chain seq x y z
N MET A 1 -3.43 28.53 -6.40
CA MET A 1 -4.74 27.87 -6.20
C MET A 1 -4.74 27.20 -4.83
N PRO A 2 -5.81 27.31 -4.03
CA PRO A 2 -5.94 26.54 -2.80
C PRO A 2 -6.14 25.06 -3.14
N VAL A 3 -5.31 24.19 -2.56
CA VAL A 3 -5.47 22.73 -2.66
C VAL A 3 -6.46 22.29 -1.60
N GLN A 4 -7.55 21.62 -2.00
CA GLN A 4 -8.45 20.98 -1.03
C GLN A 4 -7.85 19.64 -0.62
N ARG A 5 -7.67 19.44 0.68
CA ARG A 5 -7.12 18.22 1.26
C ARG A 5 -8.17 17.49 2.07
N PHE A 6 -8.16 16.17 1.97
CA PHE A 6 -9.04 15.29 2.71
C PHE A 6 -8.21 14.32 3.56
N ASP A 7 -8.58 14.16 4.82
CA ASP A 7 -8.00 13.16 5.70
C ASP A 7 -8.66 11.79 5.47
N LEU A 8 -7.90 10.83 4.96
CA LEU A 8 -8.30 9.45 4.87
C LEU A 8 -7.76 8.68 6.08
N ILE A 9 -8.66 8.00 6.80
CA ILE A 9 -8.30 7.13 7.92
C ILE A 9 -8.57 5.68 7.54
N ILE A 10 -7.49 4.90 7.43
CA ILE A 10 -7.55 3.44 7.28
C ILE A 10 -7.56 2.83 8.68
N LYS A 11 -8.61 2.07 8.99
CA LYS A 11 -8.74 1.33 10.26
C LYS A 11 -8.78 -0.17 9.98
N ARG A 12 -7.93 -0.93 10.65
CA ARG A 12 -8.03 -2.38 10.82
C ARG A 12 -8.10 -2.72 12.30
N ARG A 13 -8.37 -3.99 12.62
CA ARG A 13 -8.54 -4.48 13.99
C ARG A 13 -7.38 -4.12 14.94
N LYS A 14 -6.15 -4.15 14.45
CA LYS A 14 -4.93 -3.95 15.25
C LYS A 14 -4.16 -2.66 14.92
N ALA A 15 -4.60 -1.89 13.93
CA ALA A 15 -3.82 -0.77 13.41
C ALA A 15 -4.72 0.32 12.83
N ARG A 16 -4.23 1.56 12.90
CA ARG A 16 -4.83 2.73 12.27
C ARG A 16 -3.74 3.52 11.56
N ARG A 17 -4.05 4.00 10.35
CA ARG A 17 -3.20 4.92 9.60
C ARG A 17 -4.03 6.07 9.07
N GLN A 18 -3.49 7.27 9.17
CA GLN A 18 -4.05 8.47 8.55
C GLN A 18 -3.14 8.89 7.40
N LEU A 19 -3.73 9.28 6.28
CA LEU A 19 -3.04 9.86 5.14
C LEU A 19 -3.89 10.96 4.52
N GLN A 20 -3.26 11.89 3.82
CA GLN A 20 -3.95 12.99 3.15
C GLN A 20 -4.08 12.67 1.66
N LEU A 21 -5.28 12.92 1.12
CA LEU A 21 -5.54 12.89 -0.30
C LEU A 21 -5.87 14.31 -0.76
N ASP A 22 -5.25 14.69 -1.86
CA ASP A 22 -5.53 15.97 -2.51
C ASP A 22 -6.69 15.82 -3.49
N TRP A 23 -7.53 16.84 -3.58
CA TRP A 23 -8.57 16.92 -4.59
C TRP A 23 -8.02 17.51 -5.88
N ASN A 24 -8.10 16.72 -6.94
CA ASN A 24 -7.71 17.13 -8.26
C ASN A 24 -8.85 17.93 -8.91
N LEU A 25 -8.66 19.24 -9.02
CA LEU A 25 -9.69 20.14 -9.58
C LEU A 25 -9.94 19.94 -11.07
N VAL A 26 -8.93 19.49 -11.82
CA VAL A 26 -9.04 19.22 -13.27
C VAL A 26 -9.84 17.94 -13.50
N LEU A 27 -9.50 16.88 -12.77
CA LEU A 27 -10.14 15.57 -12.89
C LEU A 27 -11.43 15.45 -12.05
N ARG A 28 -11.72 16.45 -11.20
CA ARG A 28 -12.85 16.49 -10.26
C ARG A 28 -12.97 15.20 -9.43
N LYS A 29 -11.84 14.72 -8.93
CA LYS A 29 -11.75 13.51 -8.10
C LYS A 29 -10.60 13.61 -7.10
N LEU A 30 -10.62 12.78 -6.07
CA LEU A 30 -9.46 12.59 -5.20
C LEU A 30 -8.33 11.93 -5.98
N ASP A 31 -7.10 12.41 -5.77
CA ASP A 31 -5.93 11.76 -6.32
C ASP A 31 -5.76 10.37 -5.68
N THR A 32 -5.56 9.36 -6.53
CA THR A 32 -5.36 7.99 -6.05
C THR A 32 -3.97 7.89 -5.42
N PRO A 33 -3.85 7.39 -4.19
CA PRO A 33 -2.54 7.20 -3.57
C PRO A 33 -1.70 6.22 -4.41
N PRO A 34 -0.42 6.54 -4.68
CA PRO A 34 0.46 5.66 -5.44
C PRO A 34 0.69 4.35 -4.68
N CYS A 35 1.09 3.30 -5.39
CA CYS A 35 1.61 2.11 -4.74
C CYS A 35 2.88 2.49 -3.97
N GLU A 36 2.94 2.21 -2.68
CA GLU A 36 4.09 2.57 -1.83
C GLU A 36 5.36 1.75 -2.11
N HIS A 37 5.28 0.80 -3.04
CA HIS A 37 6.45 0.05 -3.52
C HIS A 37 6.89 0.49 -4.93
N THR A 38 5.96 0.51 -5.89
CA THR A 38 6.26 0.76 -7.31
C THR A 38 6.03 2.20 -7.74
N PHE A 39 5.37 3.01 -6.91
CA PHE A 39 4.92 4.37 -7.21
C PHE A 39 3.99 4.50 -8.42
N THR A 40 3.43 3.38 -8.90
CA THR A 40 2.46 3.36 -10.00
C THR A 40 1.06 3.78 -9.52
N GLN A 41 0.30 4.46 -10.37
CA GLN A 41 -1.07 4.92 -10.09
C GLN A 41 -2.16 3.89 -10.47
N GLU A 42 -1.93 2.60 -10.22
CA GLU A 42 -2.96 1.58 -10.53
C GLU A 42 -4.26 1.81 -9.74
N ALA A 43 -5.40 1.48 -10.34
CA ALA A 43 -6.72 1.75 -9.76
C ALA A 43 -7.00 0.95 -8.48
N ALA A 44 -6.42 -0.25 -8.35
CA ALA A 44 -6.61 -1.12 -7.20
C ALA A 44 -5.47 -0.98 -6.17
N ARG A 45 -5.84 -0.95 -4.89
CA ARG A 45 -4.90 -0.99 -3.75
C ARG A 45 -5.31 -2.05 -2.76
N VAL A 46 -4.33 -2.81 -2.32
CA VAL A 46 -4.42 -3.70 -1.17
C VAL A 46 -3.78 -2.98 0.01
N VAL A 47 -4.45 -3.02 1.15
CA VAL A 47 -3.92 -2.54 2.42
C VAL A 47 -3.21 -3.70 3.11
N CYS A 48 -1.88 -3.60 3.29
CA CYS A 48 -1.13 -4.63 4.02
C CYS A 48 -1.52 -4.68 5.50
N ASP A 49 -1.40 -5.85 6.14
CA ASP A 49 -1.83 -6.04 7.53
C ASP A 49 -0.89 -5.44 8.59
N GLU A 50 0.40 -5.31 8.27
CA GLU A 50 1.42 -4.90 9.25
C GLU A 50 1.39 -3.38 9.54
N ARG A 51 1.51 -2.57 8.49
CA ARG A 51 1.64 -1.10 8.60
C ARG A 51 0.61 -0.34 7.78
N LEU A 52 -0.39 -1.03 7.22
CA LEU A 52 -1.44 -0.44 6.39
C LEU A 52 -0.89 0.32 5.16
N HIS A 53 0.17 -0.21 4.54
CA HIS A 53 0.67 0.29 3.27
C HIS A 53 -0.33 0.00 2.15
N LEU A 54 -0.53 0.98 1.28
CA LEU A 54 -1.29 0.89 0.05
C LEU A 54 -0.37 0.41 -1.06
N VAL A 55 -0.52 -0.85 -1.43
CA VAL A 55 0.28 -1.49 -2.48
C VAL A 55 -0.62 -1.99 -3.60
N SER A 56 -0.10 -2.04 -4.82
CA SER A 56 -0.85 -2.68 -5.91
C SER A 56 -1.02 -4.18 -5.66
N PRO A 57 -2.06 -4.83 -6.19
CA PRO A 57 -2.21 -6.28 -6.13
C PRO A 57 -1.00 -7.03 -6.70
N ALA A 58 -0.37 -6.49 -7.75
CA ALA A 58 0.84 -7.05 -8.34
C ALA A 58 2.04 -6.96 -7.40
N ALA A 59 2.22 -5.83 -6.70
CA ALA A 59 3.28 -5.66 -5.69
C ALA A 59 2.99 -6.47 -4.41
N HIS A 60 1.72 -6.64 -4.04
CA HIS A 60 1.23 -7.55 -3.01
C HIS A 60 1.07 -9.00 -3.54
N GLY A 61 1.90 -9.35 -4.51
CA GLY A 61 1.88 -10.60 -5.23
C GLY A 61 2.76 -11.69 -4.60
N PRO A 62 2.76 -12.89 -5.20
CA PRO A 62 3.46 -14.04 -4.65
C PRO A 62 4.97 -13.78 -4.61
N CYS A 63 5.59 -14.02 -3.46
CA CYS A 63 7.05 -14.08 -3.36
C CYS A 63 7.60 -15.11 -4.37
N ALA A 64 8.69 -14.75 -5.08
CA ALA A 64 9.31 -15.64 -6.07
C ALA A 64 9.75 -17.01 -5.49
N ASN A 65 10.01 -17.09 -4.19
CA ASN A 65 10.43 -18.33 -3.53
C ASN A 65 9.25 -19.11 -2.91
N CYS A 66 8.47 -18.49 -2.01
CA CYS A 66 7.40 -19.20 -1.28
C CYS A 66 5.99 -19.05 -1.89
N GLN A 67 5.82 -18.27 -2.95
CA GLN A 67 4.56 -17.93 -3.61
C GLN A 67 3.45 -17.33 -2.72
N LYS A 68 3.77 -17.00 -1.46
CA LYS A 68 2.82 -16.38 -0.54
C LYS A 68 2.81 -14.86 -0.74
N PRO A 69 1.65 -14.20 -0.59
CA PRO A 69 1.59 -12.74 -0.62
C PRO A 69 2.36 -12.15 0.56
N TYR A 70 3.07 -11.06 0.29
CA TYR A 70 3.78 -10.24 1.27
C TYR A 70 3.83 -8.78 0.80
N CYS A 71 4.12 -7.87 1.72
CA CYS A 71 4.24 -6.45 1.40
C CYS A 71 5.72 -6.06 1.21
N PRO A 72 6.17 -5.75 -0.01
CA PRO A 72 7.56 -5.32 -0.25
C PRO A 72 7.86 -3.92 0.31
N ALA A 73 6.84 -3.09 0.57
CA ALA A 73 7.03 -1.83 1.28
C ALA A 73 7.34 -2.04 2.78
N CYS A 74 6.78 -3.10 3.41
CA CYS A 74 7.18 -3.49 4.77
C CYS A 74 8.56 -4.16 4.79
N HIS A 75 8.80 -5.06 3.83
CA HIS A 75 9.99 -5.90 3.77
C HIS A 75 10.70 -5.75 2.41
N PRO A 76 11.47 -4.67 2.20
CA PRO A 76 12.04 -4.35 0.89
C PRO A 76 13.17 -5.28 0.44
N ARG A 77 13.81 -5.99 1.38
CA ARG A 77 14.97 -6.85 1.07
C ARG A 77 14.63 -8.32 0.90
N LYS A 78 13.72 -8.86 1.73
CA LYS A 78 13.43 -10.29 1.79
C LYS A 78 11.99 -10.54 2.21
N CYS A 79 11.40 -11.63 1.71
CA CYS A 79 10.11 -12.09 2.20
C CYS A 79 10.26 -12.65 3.63
N PRO A 80 9.48 -12.17 4.61
CA PRO A 80 9.57 -12.63 6.00
C PRO A 80 9.23 -14.12 6.15
N LYS A 81 8.37 -14.64 5.27
CA LYS A 81 8.01 -16.07 5.27
C LYS A 81 9.18 -16.95 4.83
N CYS A 82 10.00 -16.48 3.89
CA CYS A 82 11.18 -17.24 3.45
C CYS A 82 12.29 -17.21 4.50
N ASP A 83 12.48 -16.07 5.18
CA ASP A 83 13.48 -15.92 6.24
C ASP A 83 13.21 -16.87 7.41
N ASN A 84 11.93 -17.03 7.77
CA ASN A 84 11.48 -17.89 8.86
C ASN A 84 11.46 -19.40 8.51
N THR A 85 11.70 -19.79 7.25
CA THR A 85 11.67 -21.22 6.83
C THR A 85 13.06 -21.88 6.92
N THR A 86 14.03 -21.25 7.57
CA THR A 86 15.37 -21.80 7.78
C THR A 86 15.44 -22.73 9.00
N GLY A 87 14.40 -23.55 9.23
CA GLY A 87 14.31 -24.53 10.30
C GLY A 87 14.03 -25.91 9.76
#